data_AF-A0A833QXE3-F1
#
_entry.id   AF-A0A833QXE3-F1
#
_cell.length_a   1.000
_cell.length_b   1.000
_cell.length_c   1.000
_cell.angle_alpha   90.00
_cell.angle_beta   90.00
_cell.angle_gamma   90.00
#
_symmetry.space_group_name_H-M   'P 1'
#
loop_
_entity.id
_entity.type
_entity.pdbx_description
1 polymer ?
#
loop_
_entity_poly.entity_id
_entity_poly.type
_entity_poly.pdbx_seq_one_letter_code
_entity_poly.pdbx_strand_id
1 'polypeptide(L)'
;MLRWNYVNTGTFLSRWFHLRWGSRQIHYEKPQNGEAYITGMTISKATSREIITADAYVAACDVPGIKRLLPSEWREWDLFDNIYKPVGVPVVTVQLRYNGWVTELRDFQKSRQLKKAAGLDNLLYTPDADLSCFADLALASPEDYYIEGQGSLLQAVLTPGDPYMPLPNEEIISKVNLS
;
A
#
# COMPACT_ATOMS: atom_id res chain seq x y z
N MET A 1 25.69 2.33 19.27
CA MET A 1 25.63 2.31 20.75
C MET A 1 24.40 3.09 21.16
N LEU A 2 23.42 2.43 21.78
CA LEU A 2 22.44 3.01 22.72
C LEU A 2 21.73 1.84 23.42
N ARG A 3 21.69 1.91 24.76
CA ARG A 3 21.14 0.91 25.67
C ARG A 3 19.64 1.13 25.83
N TRP A 4 18.87 0.05 25.81
CA TRP A 4 17.46 0.05 26.22
C TRP A 4 17.38 -0.47 27.65
N ASN A 5 17.02 0.40 28.59
CA ASN A 5 16.54 0.01 29.92
C ASN A 5 15.22 0.73 30.14
N TYR A 6 14.12 -0.01 30.15
CA TYR A 6 12.80 0.53 30.47
C TYR A 6 12.58 0.44 31.99
N VAL A 7 12.52 1.60 32.64
CA VAL A 7 11.84 1.79 33.92
C VAL A 7 11.05 3.09 33.79
N ASN A 8 9.73 2.97 33.70
CA ASN A 8 8.84 4.11 33.50
C ASN A 8 8.64 4.86 34.83
N THR A 9 9.17 6.07 34.93
CA THR A 9 8.80 7.04 35.98
C THR A 9 8.57 8.42 35.34
N GLY A 10 7.46 8.54 34.60
CA GLY A 10 6.85 9.82 34.27
C GLY A 10 7.48 10.62 33.13
N THR A 11 6.60 11.29 32.36
CA THR A 11 6.85 12.16 31.20
C THR A 11 7.07 11.43 29.86
N PHE A 12 6.10 11.55 28.93
CA PHE A 12 6.19 11.05 27.56
C PHE A 12 7.33 11.74 26.80
N LEU A 13 8.53 11.16 26.82
CA LEU A 13 9.72 11.64 26.14
C LEU A 13 10.18 10.57 25.16
N SER A 14 10.18 10.92 23.86
CA SER A 14 10.58 10.14 22.67
C SER A 14 9.53 9.22 22.02
N ARG A 15 9.35 9.39 20.70
CA ARG A 15 8.63 8.49 19.79
C ARG A 15 9.64 7.93 18.80
N TRP A 16 9.63 6.61 18.60
CA TRP A 16 10.61 5.94 17.76
C TRP A 16 9.96 5.31 16.54
N PHE A 17 10.60 5.51 15.38
CA PHE A 17 10.23 4.82 14.14
C PHE A 17 11.35 3.86 13.76
N HIS A 18 11.06 2.56 13.84
CA HIS A 18 12.03 1.50 13.55
C HIS A 18 11.79 0.93 12.15
N LEU A 19 12.45 1.51 11.15
CA LEU A 19 12.35 1.03 9.78
C LEU A 19 13.10 -0.30 9.57
N ARG A 20 12.57 -1.13 8.66
CA ARG A 20 13.10 -2.47 8.29
C ARG A 20 13.09 -3.50 9.42
N TRP A 21 12.30 -3.27 10.47
CA TRP A 21 12.00 -4.27 11.49
C TRP A 21 10.64 -4.89 11.20
N GLY A 22 10.63 -6.18 10.87
CA GLY A 22 9.38 -6.92 10.68
C GLY A 22 8.91 -7.55 11.97
N SER A 23 7.62 -7.37 12.31
CA SER A 23 6.93 -8.15 13.33
C SER A 23 6.90 -9.62 12.90
N ARG A 24 7.29 -10.52 13.80
CA ARG A 24 7.46 -11.95 13.50
C ARG A 24 6.55 -12.85 14.30
N GLN A 25 6.40 -12.59 15.59
CA GLN A 25 5.67 -13.47 16.48
C GLN A 25 5.13 -12.69 17.68
N ILE A 26 3.86 -12.90 18.01
CA ILE A 26 3.27 -12.45 19.27
C ILE A 26 3.54 -13.54 20.31
N HIS A 27 4.16 -13.15 21.42
CA HIS A 27 4.29 -14.00 22.60
C HIS A 27 3.14 -13.67 23.54
N TYR A 28 2.41 -14.68 23.98
CA TYR A 28 1.25 -14.52 24.85
C TYR A 28 1.15 -15.68 25.82
N GLU A 29 0.46 -15.44 26.92
CA GLU A 29 0.09 -16.45 27.91
C GLU A 29 -1.42 -16.48 28.06
N LYS A 30 -1.97 -17.68 28.26
CA LYS A 30 -3.41 -17.90 28.53
C LYS A 30 -3.54 -18.81 29.76
N PRO A 31 -3.72 -18.26 30.96
CA PRO A 31 -3.95 -19.06 32.16
C PRO A 31 -5.31 -19.78 32.10
N GLN A 32 -5.43 -20.94 32.75
CA GLN A 32 -6.64 -21.79 32.68
C GLN A 32 -7.96 -21.06 33.01
N ASN A 33 -7.91 -20.06 33.88
CA ASN A 33 -9.09 -19.30 34.34
C ASN A 33 -8.95 -17.79 34.09
N GLY A 34 -8.15 -17.36 33.12
CA GLY A 34 -7.92 -15.94 32.85
C GLY A 34 -7.95 -15.58 31.37
N GLU A 35 -7.94 -14.28 31.12
CA GLU A 35 -7.84 -13.73 29.76
C GLU A 35 -6.40 -13.90 29.24
N ALA A 36 -6.28 -14.09 27.92
CA ALA A 36 -4.96 -14.11 27.30
C ALA A 36 -4.35 -12.72 27.31
N TYR A 37 -3.06 -12.63 27.61
CA TYR A 37 -2.32 -11.38 27.57
C TYR A 37 -1.00 -11.56 26.83
N ILE A 38 -0.58 -10.48 26.17
CA ILE A 38 0.68 -10.45 25.41
C ILE A 38 1.83 -10.22 26.38
N THR A 39 2.86 -11.06 26.29
CA THR A 39 4.10 -10.95 27.09
C THR A 39 5.25 -10.33 26.31
N GLY A 40 5.15 -10.28 24.98
CA GLY A 40 6.18 -9.72 24.12
C GLY A 40 5.84 -9.82 22.65
N MET A 41 6.62 -9.16 21.81
CA MET A 41 6.59 -9.37 20.36
C MET A 41 8.01 -9.57 19.83
N THR A 42 8.24 -10.63 19.07
CA THR A 42 9.47 -10.78 18.30
C THR A 42 9.43 -9.83 17.11
N ILE A 43 10.47 -8.99 17.00
CA ILE A 43 10.78 -8.21 15.81
C ILE A 43 12.14 -8.65 15.25
N SER A 44 12.34 -8.48 13.95
CA SER A 44 13.63 -8.83 13.32
C SER A 44 14.00 -7.89 12.17
N LYS A 45 15.30 -7.70 11.96
CA LYS A 45 15.89 -6.97 10.84
C LYS A 45 17.19 -7.65 10.42
N ALA A 46 17.29 -8.07 9.16
CA ALA A 46 18.48 -8.75 8.63
C ALA A 46 18.94 -9.91 9.55
N THR A 47 20.08 -9.76 10.23
CA THR A 47 20.65 -10.75 11.16
C THR A 47 20.30 -10.49 12.63
N SER A 48 19.53 -9.44 12.93
CA SER A 48 19.10 -9.06 14.27
C SER A 48 17.68 -9.54 14.57
N ARG A 49 17.48 -10.02 15.80
CA ARG A 49 16.18 -10.44 16.34
C ARG A 49 16.09 -10.00 17.78
N GLU A 50 14.96 -9.41 18.14
CA GLU A 50 14.71 -8.89 19.48
C GLU A 50 13.28 -9.22 19.91
N ILE A 51 13.07 -9.30 21.22
CA ILE A 51 11.73 -9.37 21.82
C ILE A 51 11.48 -8.02 22.48
N ILE A 52 10.41 -7.35 22.07
CA ILE A 52 10.00 -6.06 22.64
C ILE A 52 8.81 -6.24 23.59
N THR A 53 8.88 -5.54 24.72
CA THR A 53 7.82 -5.45 25.72
C THR A 53 7.20 -4.06 25.70
N ALA A 54 5.89 -3.97 25.94
CA ALA A 54 5.15 -2.72 26.01
C ALA A 54 3.89 -2.88 26.86
N ASP A 55 3.36 -1.77 27.35
CA ASP A 55 2.09 -1.76 28.09
C ASP A 55 0.88 -2.11 27.18
N ALA A 56 0.99 -1.83 25.87
CA ALA A 56 -0.02 -2.14 24.88
C ALA A 56 0.60 -2.38 23.50
N TYR A 57 -0.09 -3.18 22.67
CA TYR A 57 0.32 -3.52 21.31
C TYR A 57 -0.80 -3.19 20.33
N VAL A 58 -0.44 -2.56 19.21
CA VAL A 58 -1.37 -2.28 18.10
C VAL A 58 -0.79 -2.86 16.81
N ALA A 59 -1.52 -3.79 16.18
CA ALA A 59 -1.14 -4.37 14.91
C ALA A 59 -1.85 -3.65 13.76
N ALA A 60 -1.22 -2.61 13.21
CA ALA A 60 -1.70 -1.88 12.03
C ALA A 60 -1.26 -2.57 10.72
N CYS A 61 -1.57 -3.85 10.58
CA CYS A 61 -1.20 -4.66 9.41
C CYS A 61 -2.35 -4.74 8.40
N ASP A 62 -2.01 -4.98 7.14
CA ASP A 62 -2.97 -5.42 6.12
C ASP A 62 -3.50 -6.83 6.41
N VAL A 63 -4.54 -7.26 5.67
CA VAL A 63 -5.20 -8.56 5.89
C VAL A 63 -4.21 -9.75 5.80
N PRO A 64 -3.33 -9.87 4.79
CA PRO A 64 -2.32 -10.92 4.77
C PRO A 64 -1.31 -10.81 5.92
N GLY A 65 -0.87 -9.60 6.25
CA GLY A 65 0.09 -9.35 7.31
C GLY A 65 -0.42 -9.75 8.68
N ILE A 66 -1.67 -9.40 9.01
CA ILE A 66 -2.28 -9.76 10.30
C ILE A 66 -2.56 -11.27 10.38
N LYS A 67 -3.05 -11.90 9.30
CA LYS A 67 -3.28 -13.36 9.24
C LYS A 67 -2.00 -14.16 9.52
N ARG A 68 -0.84 -13.64 9.10
CA ARG A 68 0.49 -14.23 9.34
C ARG A 68 1.01 -13.97 10.76
N LEU A 69 0.63 -12.84 11.36
CA LEU A 69 1.16 -12.41 12.66
C LEU A 69 0.39 -13.05 13.84
N LEU A 70 -0.93 -13.24 13.68
CA LEU A 70 -1.78 -13.79 14.74
C LEU A 70 -1.41 -15.26 15.04
N PRO A 71 -1.32 -15.64 16.33
CA PRO A 71 -1.20 -17.04 16.71
C PRO A 71 -2.39 -17.87 16.20
N SER A 72 -2.14 -19.07 15.72
CA SER A 72 -3.21 -19.91 15.16
C SER A 72 -4.24 -20.32 16.21
N GLU A 73 -3.84 -20.43 17.48
CA GLU A 73 -4.73 -20.78 18.59
C GLU A 73 -5.77 -19.70 18.85
N TRP A 74 -5.47 -18.43 18.51
CA TRP A 74 -6.40 -17.31 18.72
C TRP A 74 -7.64 -17.40 17.84
N ARG A 75 -7.64 -18.29 16.83
CA ARG A 75 -8.83 -18.62 16.03
C ARG A 75 -9.94 -19.30 16.83
N GLU A 76 -9.69 -19.69 18.08
CA GLU A 76 -10.76 -20.12 19.00
C GLU A 76 -11.74 -18.98 19.35
N TRP A 77 -11.31 -17.71 19.20
CA TRP A 77 -12.15 -16.54 19.43
C TRP A 77 -12.71 -16.01 18.11
N ASP A 78 -14.03 -15.88 18.03
CA ASP A 78 -14.74 -15.43 16.82
C ASP A 78 -14.18 -14.11 16.25
N LEU A 79 -13.75 -13.18 17.12
CA LEU A 79 -13.15 -11.92 16.71
C LEU A 79 -11.95 -12.13 15.78
N PHE A 80 -11.05 -13.05 16.14
CA PHE A 80 -9.85 -13.32 15.35
C PHE A 80 -10.10 -14.31 14.22
N ASP A 81 -11.03 -15.28 14.39
CA ASP A 81 -11.39 -16.18 13.29
C ASP A 81 -12.03 -15.43 12.11
N ASN A 82 -12.85 -14.41 12.41
CA ASN A 82 -13.45 -13.55 11.40
C ASN A 82 -12.42 -12.84 10.50
N ILE A 83 -11.19 -12.60 10.97
CA ILE A 83 -10.11 -12.00 10.18
C ILE A 83 -9.70 -12.89 9.00
N TYR A 84 -9.97 -14.20 9.07
CA TYR A 84 -9.62 -15.14 8.00
C TYR A 84 -10.63 -15.16 6.85
N LYS A 85 -11.84 -14.63 7.04
CA LYS A 85 -12.93 -14.62 6.05
C LYS A 85 -12.69 -13.70 4.84
N PRO A 86 -12.17 -12.46 5.00
CA PRO A 86 -11.90 -11.60 3.85
C PRO A 86 -10.85 -12.19 2.92
N VAL A 87 -11.14 -12.17 1.63
CA VAL A 87 -10.21 -12.51 0.54
C VAL A 87 -9.89 -11.23 -0.21
N GLY A 88 -8.61 -10.96 -0.45
CA GLY A 88 -8.19 -9.81 -1.24
C GLY A 88 -8.54 -10.02 -2.71
N VAL A 89 -9.06 -8.99 -3.36
CA VAL A 89 -9.22 -8.94 -4.82
C VAL A 89 -7.96 -8.27 -5.38
N PRO A 90 -7.26 -8.88 -6.35
CA PRO A 90 -6.08 -8.27 -6.93
C PRO A 90 -6.47 -7.05 -7.77
N VAL A 91 -5.62 -6.03 -7.69
CA VAL A 91 -5.74 -4.80 -8.47
C VAL A 91 -4.36 -4.52 -9.06
N VAL A 92 -4.32 -4.12 -10.33
CA VAL A 92 -3.08 -3.74 -11.01
C VAL A 92 -3.14 -2.25 -11.31
N THR A 93 -2.10 -1.52 -10.90
CA THR A 93 -1.94 -0.11 -11.27
C THR A 93 -0.93 0.01 -12.39
N VAL A 94 -1.31 0.63 -13.49
CA VAL A 94 -0.44 0.90 -14.64
C VAL A 94 -0.16 2.40 -14.70
N GLN A 95 1.09 2.75 -14.98
CA GLN A 95 1.50 4.13 -15.22
C GLN A 95 2.15 4.24 -16.60
N LEU A 96 1.60 5.11 -17.45
CA LEU A 96 2.06 5.32 -18.83
C LEU A 96 2.48 6.78 -19.02
N ARG A 97 3.71 6.98 -19.53
CA ARG A 97 4.25 8.31 -19.85
C ARG A 97 4.09 8.57 -21.34
N TYR A 98 3.56 9.73 -21.69
CA TYR A 98 3.34 10.13 -23.08
C TYR A 98 4.08 11.43 -23.42
N ASN A 99 4.66 11.49 -24.62
CA ASN A 99 5.28 12.70 -25.17
C ASN A 99 4.24 13.69 -25.73
N GLY A 100 3.24 14.01 -24.91
CA GLY A 100 2.12 14.90 -25.19
C GLY A 100 1.09 14.84 -24.06
N TRP A 101 0.04 15.64 -24.17
CA TRP A 101 -1.05 15.71 -23.21
C TRP A 101 -2.24 14.88 -23.68
N VAL A 102 -2.31 13.63 -23.23
CA VAL A 102 -3.29 12.64 -23.74
C VAL A 102 -4.72 12.90 -23.25
N THR A 103 -4.88 13.67 -22.19
CA THR A 103 -6.19 14.08 -21.66
C THR A 103 -6.67 15.42 -22.22
N GLU A 104 -5.90 16.08 -23.11
CA GLU A 104 -6.38 17.23 -23.88
C GLU A 104 -7.16 16.74 -25.11
N LEU A 105 -8.49 16.71 -24.99
CA LEU A 105 -9.39 16.11 -25.98
C LEU A 105 -9.92 17.09 -27.04
N ARG A 106 -9.74 18.40 -26.84
CA ARG A 106 -10.38 19.42 -27.69
C ARG A 106 -9.42 20.05 -28.68
N ASP A 107 -8.17 20.25 -28.28
CA ASP A 107 -7.18 20.97 -29.07
C ASP A 107 -5.92 20.15 -29.29
N PHE A 108 -5.80 19.62 -30.50
CA PHE A 108 -4.71 18.73 -30.89
C PHE A 108 -3.33 19.41 -30.89
N GLN A 109 -3.26 20.71 -31.19
CA GLN A 109 -2.01 21.45 -31.15
C GLN A 109 -1.56 21.62 -29.68
N LYS A 110 -2.51 21.88 -28.77
CA LYS A 110 -2.22 21.92 -27.33
C LYS A 110 -1.86 20.56 -26.76
N SER A 111 -2.47 19.48 -27.25
CA SER A 111 -2.13 18.11 -26.86
C SER A 111 -0.68 17.77 -27.22
N ARG A 112 -0.18 18.18 -28.39
CA ARG A 112 1.17 17.81 -28.85
C ARG A 112 2.32 18.66 -28.29
N GLN A 113 2.05 19.88 -27.84
CA GLN A 113 3.10 20.75 -27.31
C GLN A 113 3.47 20.35 -25.87
N LEU A 114 4.73 20.56 -25.49
CA LEU A 114 5.24 20.19 -24.17
C LEU A 114 5.62 21.38 -23.28
N LYS A 115 5.30 22.61 -23.73
CA LYS A 115 5.66 23.86 -23.06
C LYS A 115 4.72 24.19 -21.90
N LYS A 116 3.48 23.72 -21.96
CA LYS A 116 2.44 24.00 -20.97
C LYS A 116 1.58 22.78 -20.74
N ALA A 117 1.31 22.43 -19.48
CA ALA A 117 0.34 21.40 -19.15
C ALA A 117 -1.07 21.73 -19.68
N ALA A 118 -1.73 20.75 -20.27
CA ALA A 118 -3.07 20.86 -20.83
C ALA A 118 -3.81 19.53 -20.65
N GLY A 119 -5.13 19.54 -20.52
CA GLY A 119 -5.93 18.33 -20.38
C GLY A 119 -6.85 18.33 -19.17
N LEU A 120 -7.28 17.14 -18.77
CA LEU A 120 -8.24 16.94 -17.69
C LEU A 120 -7.51 16.78 -16.36
N ASP A 121 -7.75 17.74 -15.47
CA ASP A 121 -7.29 17.75 -14.08
C ASP A 121 -8.40 17.19 -13.17
N ASN A 122 -8.63 15.87 -13.26
CA ASN A 122 -9.63 15.17 -12.44
C ASN A 122 -9.37 13.65 -12.42
N LEU A 123 -10.05 12.96 -11.50
CA LEU A 123 -10.22 11.51 -11.55
C LEU A 123 -11.33 11.17 -12.56
N LEU A 124 -11.00 10.29 -13.50
CA LEU A 124 -11.88 9.91 -14.60
C LEU A 124 -12.29 8.45 -14.46
N TYR A 125 -13.50 8.16 -14.90
CA TYR A 125 -14.10 6.82 -14.87
C TYR A 125 -14.49 6.42 -16.27
N THR A 126 -14.31 5.15 -16.61
CA THR A 126 -14.84 4.58 -17.85
C THR A 126 -15.63 3.32 -17.53
N PRO A 127 -16.91 3.24 -17.91
CA PRO A 127 -17.71 2.03 -17.71
C PRO A 127 -17.38 0.91 -18.72
N ASP A 128 -16.72 1.25 -19.83
CA ASP A 128 -16.58 0.39 -21.00
C ASP A 128 -15.17 -0.21 -21.19
N ALA A 129 -14.31 -0.10 -20.18
CA ALA A 129 -12.97 -0.71 -20.19
C ALA A 129 -12.66 -1.37 -18.85
N ASP A 130 -11.69 -2.28 -18.83
CA ASP A 130 -11.13 -2.88 -17.59
C ASP A 130 -10.43 -1.83 -16.68
N LEU A 131 -10.48 -0.55 -17.07
CA LEU A 131 -10.01 0.62 -16.36
C LEU A 131 -11.12 1.15 -15.45
N SER A 132 -11.12 0.79 -14.17
CA SER A 132 -12.10 1.33 -13.23
C SER A 132 -12.03 2.85 -13.09
N CYS A 133 -10.82 3.38 -12.96
CA CYS A 133 -10.56 4.80 -12.96
C CYS A 133 -9.14 5.10 -13.46
N PHE A 134 -8.96 6.32 -13.95
CA PHE A 134 -7.65 6.83 -14.38
C PHE A 134 -7.53 8.33 -14.14
N ALA A 135 -6.29 8.80 -14.03
CA ALA A 135 -5.98 10.22 -13.90
C ALA A 135 -4.65 10.54 -14.58
N ASP A 136 -4.53 11.75 -15.13
CA ASP A 136 -3.24 12.28 -15.54
C ASP A 136 -2.56 12.94 -14.34
N LEU A 137 -1.61 12.24 -13.73
CA LEU A 137 -0.95 12.68 -12.51
C LEU A 137 -0.09 13.93 -12.73
N ALA A 138 0.39 14.16 -13.96
CA ALA A 138 1.14 15.38 -14.28
C ALA A 138 0.26 16.63 -14.19
N LEU A 139 -1.08 16.48 -14.23
CA LEU A 139 -2.06 17.54 -14.02
C LEU A 139 -2.65 17.50 -12.60
N ALA A 140 -3.11 16.32 -12.16
CA ALA A 140 -3.86 16.15 -10.91
C ALA A 140 -3.00 16.15 -9.63
N SER A 141 -1.71 15.88 -9.76
CA SER A 141 -0.76 15.90 -8.64
C SER A 141 0.60 16.44 -9.11
N PRO A 142 0.64 17.69 -9.58
CA PRO A 142 1.77 18.21 -10.36
C PRO A 142 3.05 18.36 -9.54
N GLU A 143 2.96 18.57 -8.22
CA GLU A 143 4.15 18.73 -7.34
C GLU A 143 5.09 17.51 -7.40
N ASP A 144 4.51 16.31 -7.51
CA ASP A 144 5.28 15.06 -7.51
C ASP A 144 5.48 14.46 -8.92
N TYR A 145 4.60 14.78 -9.87
CA TYR A 145 4.50 14.04 -11.14
C TYR A 145 4.62 14.89 -12.41
N TYR A 146 4.55 16.22 -12.31
CA TYR A 146 4.85 17.09 -13.45
C TYR A 146 6.35 17.15 -13.69
N ILE A 147 6.77 16.80 -14.91
CA ILE A 147 8.16 16.95 -15.34
C ILE A 147 8.15 17.75 -16.63
N GLU A 148 8.85 18.90 -16.62
CA GLU A 148 8.95 19.78 -17.78
C GLU A 148 9.45 19.01 -19.00
N GLY A 149 8.74 19.14 -20.13
CA GLY A 149 9.09 18.47 -21.37
C GLY A 149 8.70 16.99 -21.46
N GLN A 150 8.00 16.41 -20.47
CA GLN A 150 7.67 14.97 -20.49
C GLN A 150 6.17 14.63 -20.70
N GLY A 151 5.30 15.62 -20.79
CA GLY A 151 3.87 15.41 -21.05
C GLY A 151 3.15 14.63 -19.94
N SER A 152 2.05 13.96 -20.30
CA SER A 152 1.15 13.26 -19.39
C SER A 152 1.79 12.06 -18.69
N LEU A 153 1.43 11.86 -17.42
CA LEU A 153 1.60 10.58 -16.71
C LEU A 153 0.22 10.00 -16.40
N LEU A 154 -0.25 9.11 -17.25
CA LEU A 154 -1.53 8.45 -17.04
C LEU A 154 -1.36 7.33 -16.00
N GLN A 155 -2.06 7.44 -14.87
CA GLN A 155 -2.22 6.32 -13.93
C GLN A 155 -3.60 5.71 -14.09
N ALA A 156 -3.65 4.40 -14.27
CA ALA A 156 -4.85 3.63 -14.50
C ALA A 156 -4.96 2.47 -13.51
N VAL A 157 -6.17 2.22 -13.00
CA VAL A 157 -6.48 1.11 -12.09
C VAL A 157 -7.25 0.03 -12.84
N LEU A 158 -6.60 -1.13 -13.01
CA LEU A 158 -7.17 -2.31 -13.65
C LEU A 158 -7.83 -3.21 -12.61
N THR A 159 -9.12 -3.46 -12.81
CA THR A 159 -9.91 -4.35 -11.93
C THR A 159 -10.98 -5.09 -12.74
N PRO A 160 -11.09 -6.44 -12.60
CA PRO A 160 -10.26 -7.29 -11.75
C PRO A 160 -8.81 -7.40 -12.25
N GLY A 161 -7.85 -7.48 -11.32
CA GLY A 161 -6.41 -7.52 -11.65
C GLY A 161 -5.90 -8.91 -12.06
N ASP A 162 -6.62 -9.99 -11.75
CA ASP A 162 -6.20 -11.38 -12.04
C ASP A 162 -5.76 -11.60 -13.51
N PRO A 163 -6.49 -11.10 -14.53
CA PRO A 163 -6.12 -11.32 -15.93
C PRO A 163 -4.81 -10.65 -16.33
N TYR A 164 -4.37 -9.63 -15.58
CA TYR A 164 -3.20 -8.80 -15.89
C TYR A 164 -1.94 -9.23 -15.16
N MET A 165 -2.07 -9.80 -13.95
CA MET A 165 -0.93 -10.25 -13.13
C MET A 165 0.05 -11.21 -13.82
N PRO A 166 -0.37 -12.18 -14.65
CA PRO A 166 0.57 -13.09 -15.30
C PRO A 166 1.20 -12.52 -16.57
N LEU A 167 0.72 -11.36 -17.05
CA LEU A 167 1.13 -10.81 -18.34
C LEU A 167 2.44 -10.03 -18.22
N PRO A 168 3.29 -10.05 -19.27
CA PRO A 168 4.44 -9.14 -19.35
C PRO A 168 3.96 -7.69 -19.54
N ASN A 169 4.83 -6.74 -19.17
CA ASN A 169 4.51 -5.31 -19.23
C ASN A 169 4.04 -4.87 -20.63
N GLU A 170 4.65 -5.40 -21.70
CA GLU A 170 4.31 -5.07 -23.08
C GLU A 170 2.87 -5.48 -23.45
N GLU A 171 2.39 -6.61 -22.93
CA GLU A 171 1.01 -7.07 -23.14
C GLU A 171 0.01 -6.28 -22.30
N ILE A 172 0.40 -5.87 -21.08
CA ILE A 172 -0.43 -4.97 -20.27
C ILE A 172 -0.56 -3.62 -20.97
N ILE A 173 0.56 -3.07 -21.45
CA ILE A 173 0.57 -1.80 -22.19
C ILE A 173 -0.30 -1.90 -23.43
N SER A 174 -0.18 -2.96 -24.24
CA SER A 174 -0.99 -3.08 -25.47
C SER A 174 -2.50 -3.17 -25.20
N LYS A 175 -2.91 -3.74 -24.07
CA LYS A 175 -4.32 -3.80 -23.64
C LYS A 175 -4.85 -2.47 -23.08
N VAL A 176 -3.99 -1.68 -22.45
CA VAL A 176 -4.37 -0.41 -21.81
C VAL A 176 -4.20 0.80 -22.74
N ASN A 177 -3.33 0.69 -23.73
CA ASN A 177 -3.06 1.79 -24.65
C ASN A 177 -4.30 2.08 -25.49
N LEU A 178 -4.87 3.26 -25.27
CA LEU A 178 -5.96 3.82 -26.06
C LEU A 178 -5.35 4.35 -27.37
N SER A 179 -5.13 3.47 -28.34
CA SER A 179 -4.71 3.84 -29.70
C SER A 179 -5.85 4.43 -30.52
#